data_AF-A0A150WGY8-F1
#
_entry.id   AF-A0A150WGY8-F1
#
_cell.length_a   1.000
_cell.length_b   1.000
_cell.length_c   1.000
_cell.angle_alpha   90.00
_cell.angle_beta   90.00
_cell.angle_gamma   90.00
#
_symmetry.space_group_name_H-M   'P 1'
#
loop_
_entity.id
_entity.type
_entity.pdbx_description
1 polymer ?
#
loop_
_entity_poly.entity_id
_entity_poly.type
_entity_poly.pdbx_seq_one_letter_code
_entity_poly.pdbx_strand_id
1 'polypeptide(L)'
;MLKVGQLLKFVSDLNPQNTPTRLSFFNFLRGFPHPDDVLTPELIEMFFNYCMDYPHWASNKQQLGHEVQFLLENFNSFYQQKFDLSPIRFPQNMQLIEIEHFHDLIDAVGTYVKTLCGENDKFRVLPDQNKRVIVILLREDKSLEVRSFDRKFTLRNGQLEPLRKDLVLYYNSELELSSQHTHKIEVAPYITAQFRVMGEKVTGSLLRGYVFQKLQEMKSEPLAEQTRVLFPIKRLEQFFVDRRTDPYYQDLVSQLERTCALIQQGDSEALKWSSIVLNKAETALDNIFMGDKLMTLLVRDLRHAIGEYGRKNISSSDLTGGILSSQQLPEADEECLKITPLKEFDLIN
;
A
#
# COMPACT_ATOMS: atom_id res chain seq x y z
N MET A 1 13.37 12.76 -28.22
CA MET A 1 13.67 12.36 -26.83
C MET A 1 13.41 10.87 -26.70
N LEU A 2 14.30 10.17 -25.99
CA LEU A 2 14.17 8.74 -25.74
C LEU A 2 12.93 8.45 -24.89
N LYS A 3 12.20 7.39 -25.25
CA LYS A 3 11.00 6.94 -24.54
C LYS A 3 11.28 5.66 -23.77
N VAL A 4 10.61 5.49 -22.64
CA VAL A 4 10.73 4.28 -21.81
C VAL A 4 10.38 3.03 -22.60
N GLY A 5 9.37 3.10 -23.48
CA GLY A 5 8.95 2.00 -24.34
C GLY A 5 10.06 1.47 -25.27
N GLN A 6 11.01 2.33 -25.68
CA GLN A 6 12.14 1.91 -26.51
C GLN A 6 13.12 1.04 -25.71
N LEU A 7 13.45 1.46 -24.48
CA LEU A 7 14.30 0.69 -23.58
C LEU A 7 13.61 -0.61 -23.14
N LEU A 8 12.31 -0.55 -22.84
CA LEU A 8 11.53 -1.73 -22.46
C LEU A 8 11.52 -2.78 -23.58
N LYS A 9 11.32 -2.34 -24.83
CA LYS A 9 11.38 -3.24 -26.00
C LYS A 9 12.77 -3.86 -26.14
N PHE A 10 13.83 -3.05 -26.07
CA PHE A 10 15.20 -3.53 -26.13
C PHE A 10 15.51 -4.60 -25.07
N VAL A 11 15.15 -4.35 -23.81
CA VAL A 11 15.36 -5.32 -22.73
C VAL A 11 14.52 -6.59 -22.94
N SER A 12 13.30 -6.46 -23.49
CA SER A 12 12.45 -7.61 -23.85
C SER A 12 13.10 -8.51 -24.90
N ASP A 13 13.73 -7.91 -25.92
CA ASP A 13 14.37 -8.63 -27.03
C ASP A 13 15.63 -9.41 -26.58
N LEU A 14 16.24 -9.02 -25.45
CA LEU A 14 17.41 -9.68 -24.86
C LEU A 14 17.09 -10.87 -23.94
N ASN A 15 15.83 -11.34 -23.96
CA ASN A 15 15.28 -12.37 -23.08
C ASN A 15 15.50 -12.03 -21.58
N PRO A 16 14.59 -11.27 -20.95
CA PRO A 16 14.77 -10.77 -19.59
C PRO A 16 14.83 -11.87 -18.53
N GLN A 17 14.40 -13.10 -18.83
CA GLN A 17 14.41 -14.24 -17.89
C GLN A 17 15.81 -14.82 -17.65
N ASN A 18 16.80 -14.42 -18.45
CA ASN A 18 18.16 -14.97 -18.37
C ASN A 18 18.85 -14.69 -17.02
N THR A 19 18.58 -13.54 -16.40
CA THR A 19 19.17 -13.17 -15.11
C THR A 19 18.13 -12.49 -14.22
N PRO A 20 18.23 -12.62 -12.89
CA PRO A 20 17.36 -11.89 -11.96
C PRO A 20 17.43 -10.37 -12.15
N THR A 21 18.60 -9.85 -12.51
CA THR A 21 18.82 -8.42 -12.76
C THR A 21 17.98 -7.94 -13.94
N ARG A 22 18.09 -8.60 -15.10
CA ARG A 22 17.32 -8.24 -16.29
C ARG A 22 15.83 -8.38 -16.05
N LEU A 23 15.42 -9.45 -15.37
CA LEU A 23 14.01 -9.66 -15.04
C LEU A 23 13.47 -8.56 -14.14
N SER A 24 14.21 -8.19 -13.10
CA SER A 24 13.82 -7.11 -12.19
C SER A 24 13.74 -5.77 -12.91
N PHE A 25 14.72 -5.44 -13.75
CA PHE A 25 14.74 -4.21 -14.52
C PHE A 25 13.60 -4.14 -15.53
N PHE A 26 13.38 -5.22 -16.27
CA PHE A 26 12.25 -5.36 -17.20
C PHE A 26 10.91 -5.18 -16.49
N ASN A 27 10.69 -5.89 -15.38
CA ASN A 27 9.44 -5.81 -14.64
C ASN A 27 9.21 -4.42 -14.05
N PHE A 28 10.26 -3.76 -13.56
CA PHE A 28 10.19 -2.39 -13.07
C PHE A 28 9.79 -1.41 -14.18
N LEU A 29 10.47 -1.45 -15.33
CA LEU A 29 10.17 -0.61 -16.49
C LEU A 29 8.78 -0.86 -17.08
N ARG A 30 8.28 -2.10 -16.98
CA ARG A 30 6.93 -2.46 -17.43
C ARG A 30 5.85 -2.04 -16.42
N GLY A 31 6.18 -2.00 -15.13
CA GLY A 31 5.22 -1.88 -14.05
C GLY A 31 4.97 -0.46 -13.54
N PHE A 32 6.01 0.38 -13.52
CA PHE A 32 5.92 1.74 -12.95
C PHE A 32 5.83 2.86 -13.99
N PRO A 33 6.83 3.12 -14.83
CA PRO A 33 6.73 4.20 -15.81
C PRO A 33 5.74 3.85 -16.95
N HIS A 34 5.14 4.88 -17.55
CA HIS A 34 4.36 4.69 -18.78
C HIS A 34 5.32 4.54 -19.98
N PRO A 35 5.03 3.70 -20.97
CA PRO A 35 5.90 3.53 -22.15
C PRO A 35 6.18 4.84 -22.92
N ASP A 36 5.23 5.78 -22.89
CA ASP A 36 5.36 7.09 -23.52
C ASP A 36 6.07 8.14 -22.66
N ASP A 37 6.46 7.80 -21.42
CA ASP A 37 7.26 8.69 -20.59
C ASP A 37 8.66 8.88 -21.20
N VAL A 38 9.26 10.03 -20.90
CA VAL A 38 10.65 10.28 -21.29
C VAL A 38 11.55 9.39 -20.46
N LEU A 39 12.50 8.71 -21.11
CA LEU A 39 13.54 7.98 -20.42
C LEU A 39 14.54 8.98 -19.82
N THR A 40 14.64 9.01 -18.49
CA THR A 40 15.55 9.91 -17.78
C THR A 40 16.50 9.16 -16.85
N PRO A 41 17.66 9.74 -16.50
CA PRO A 41 18.56 9.19 -15.48
C PRO A 41 17.87 8.93 -14.13
N GLU A 42 16.95 9.80 -13.74
CA GLU A 42 16.21 9.71 -12.47
C GLU A 42 15.33 8.46 -12.42
N LEU A 43 14.77 8.03 -13.57
CA LEU A 43 14.02 6.78 -13.66
C LEU A 43 14.91 5.57 -13.35
N ILE A 44 16.15 5.58 -13.84
CA ILE A 44 17.12 4.51 -13.59
C ILE A 44 17.61 4.53 -12.14
N GLU A 45 17.86 5.72 -11.58
CA GLU A 45 18.17 5.84 -10.16
C GLU A 45 17.01 5.38 -9.28
N MET A 46 15.76 5.69 -9.66
CA MET A 46 14.57 5.21 -8.95
C MET A 46 14.54 3.68 -8.92
N PHE A 47 14.82 3.01 -10.05
CA PHE A 47 14.97 1.55 -10.08
C PHE A 47 16.01 1.06 -9.07
N PHE A 48 17.20 1.65 -9.04
CA PHE A 48 18.25 1.26 -8.11
C PHE A 48 17.86 1.51 -6.64
N ASN A 49 17.23 2.64 -6.34
CA ASN A 49 16.76 2.97 -5.00
C ASN A 49 15.75 1.94 -4.49
N TYR A 50 14.82 1.51 -5.36
CA TYR A 50 13.90 0.43 -5.05
C TYR A 50 14.63 -0.89 -4.83
N CYS A 51 15.58 -1.26 -5.71
CA CYS A 51 16.37 -2.48 -5.53
C CYS A 51 17.10 -2.48 -4.18
N MET A 52 17.76 -1.38 -3.80
CA MET A 52 18.53 -1.29 -2.56
C MET A 52 17.68 -1.43 -1.28
N ASP A 53 16.35 -1.30 -1.38
CA ASP A 53 15.45 -1.61 -0.28
C ASP A 53 15.34 -3.12 0.00
N TYR A 54 15.64 -3.98 -1.00
CA TYR A 54 15.58 -5.43 -0.84
C TYR A 54 16.93 -6.01 -0.38
N PRO A 55 16.95 -6.87 0.67
CA PRO A 55 18.18 -7.48 1.16
C PRO A 55 18.99 -8.23 0.09
N HIS A 56 18.28 -8.90 -0.83
CA HIS A 56 18.91 -9.61 -1.96
C HIS A 56 19.79 -8.66 -2.79
N TRP A 57 19.26 -7.52 -3.21
CA TRP A 57 19.99 -6.58 -4.06
C TRP A 57 21.01 -5.75 -3.29
N ALA A 58 20.74 -5.40 -2.04
CA ALA A 58 21.73 -4.74 -1.19
C ALA A 58 23.02 -5.59 -1.08
N SER A 59 22.86 -6.92 -0.95
CA SER A 59 23.98 -7.87 -0.89
C SER A 59 24.67 -8.08 -2.25
N ASN A 60 23.93 -7.92 -3.36
CA ASN A 60 24.40 -8.16 -4.73
C ASN A 60 24.52 -6.87 -5.57
N LYS A 61 24.74 -5.72 -4.93
CA LYS A 61 24.64 -4.40 -5.59
C LYS A 61 25.64 -4.20 -6.74
N GLN A 62 26.82 -4.83 -6.66
CA GLN A 62 27.82 -4.77 -7.74
C GLN A 62 27.32 -5.48 -9.00
N GLN A 63 26.76 -6.67 -8.87
CA GLN A 63 26.19 -7.42 -10.00
C GLN A 63 25.04 -6.64 -10.64
N LEU A 64 24.11 -6.13 -9.82
CA LEU A 64 22.98 -5.32 -10.27
C LEU A 64 23.46 -4.11 -11.08
N GLY A 65 24.40 -3.34 -10.52
CA GLY A 65 24.89 -2.12 -11.14
C GLY A 65 25.64 -2.37 -12.44
N HIS A 66 26.58 -3.31 -12.46
CA HIS A 66 27.36 -3.61 -13.67
C HIS A 66 26.48 -4.14 -14.80
N GLU A 67 25.53 -5.03 -14.51
CA GLU A 67 24.70 -5.61 -15.56
C GLU A 67 23.73 -4.58 -16.16
N VAL A 68 23.12 -3.72 -15.34
CA VAL A 68 22.24 -2.64 -15.83
C VAL A 68 23.04 -1.58 -16.58
N GLN A 69 24.22 -1.23 -16.10
CA GLN A 69 25.13 -0.34 -16.82
C GLN A 69 25.46 -0.88 -18.21
N PHE A 70 25.89 -2.15 -18.29
CA PHE A 70 26.20 -2.82 -19.55
C PHE A 70 24.98 -2.86 -20.50
N LEU A 71 23.77 -3.10 -19.98
CA LEU A 71 22.55 -3.05 -20.79
C LEU A 71 22.30 -1.65 -21.38
N LEU A 72 22.49 -0.59 -20.59
CA LEU A 72 22.28 0.79 -21.04
C LEU A 72 23.36 1.23 -22.05
N GLU A 73 24.61 0.80 -21.87
CA GLU A 73 25.70 1.04 -22.84
C GLU A 73 25.42 0.34 -24.18
N ASN A 74 24.93 -0.90 -24.16
CA ASN A 74 24.49 -1.61 -25.36
C ASN A 74 23.27 -0.96 -26.02
N PHE A 75 22.32 -0.48 -25.22
CA PHE A 75 21.16 0.26 -25.72
C PHE A 75 21.59 1.52 -26.48
N ASN A 76 22.51 2.31 -25.91
CA ASN A 76 23.09 3.50 -26.57
C ASN A 76 23.78 3.14 -27.88
N SER A 77 24.57 2.06 -27.88
CA SER A 77 25.27 1.57 -29.06
C SER A 77 24.31 1.12 -30.16
N PHE A 78 23.24 0.39 -29.79
CA PHE A 78 22.25 -0.15 -30.73
C PHE A 78 21.42 0.95 -31.41
N TYR A 79 20.95 1.94 -30.66
CA TYR A 79 20.12 3.01 -31.21
C TYR A 79 20.91 4.22 -31.74
N GLN A 80 22.25 4.19 -31.65
CA GLN A 80 23.13 5.34 -31.96
C GLN A 80 22.70 6.62 -31.23
N GLN A 81 22.15 6.47 -30.03
CA GLN A 81 21.60 7.55 -29.23
C GLN A 81 22.48 7.80 -28.00
N LYS A 82 22.39 9.01 -27.47
CA LYS A 82 23.16 9.44 -26.30
C LYS A 82 22.23 9.58 -25.10
N PHE A 83 21.76 8.47 -24.55
CA PHE A 83 21.24 8.48 -23.18
C PHE A 83 22.43 8.69 -22.26
N ASP A 84 22.48 9.85 -21.59
CA ASP A 84 23.61 10.20 -20.73
C ASP A 84 23.56 9.36 -19.44
N LEU A 85 24.61 8.58 -19.22
CA LEU A 85 24.76 7.73 -18.03
C LEU A 85 25.53 8.44 -16.90
N SER A 86 26.22 9.54 -17.19
CA SER A 86 27.04 10.26 -16.21
C SER A 86 26.27 10.77 -14.98
N PRO A 87 24.99 11.23 -15.09
CA PRO A 87 24.24 11.63 -13.90
C PRO A 87 23.71 10.46 -13.07
N ILE A 88 23.79 9.21 -13.56
CA ILE A 88 23.22 8.05 -12.87
C ILE A 88 24.18 7.59 -11.76
N ARG A 89 23.72 7.64 -10.52
CA ARG A 89 24.40 7.00 -9.40
C ARG A 89 24.10 5.50 -9.38
N PHE A 90 25.07 4.70 -9.80
CA PHE A 90 24.95 3.25 -9.78
C PHE A 90 25.06 2.66 -8.34
N PRO A 91 24.42 1.50 -8.06
CA PRO A 91 24.35 0.88 -6.73
C PRO A 91 25.70 0.64 -6.05
N GLN A 92 26.74 0.27 -6.82
CA GLN A 92 28.09 0.06 -6.30
C GLN A 92 28.69 1.33 -5.66
N ASN A 93 28.23 2.51 -6.08
CA ASN A 93 28.65 3.81 -5.58
C ASN A 93 27.65 4.40 -4.56
N MET A 94 26.62 3.63 -4.18
CA MET A 94 25.67 4.03 -3.15
C MET A 94 26.20 3.63 -1.77
N GLN A 95 26.18 4.61 -0.86
CA GLN A 95 26.38 4.40 0.57
C GLN A 95 25.01 4.31 1.22
N LEU A 96 24.61 3.10 1.59
CA LEU A 96 23.35 2.85 2.29
C LEU A 96 23.59 2.99 3.79
N ILE A 97 22.71 3.75 4.45
CA ILE A 97 22.74 3.98 5.89
C ILE A 97 21.35 3.58 6.41
N GLU A 98 21.31 2.66 7.37
CA GLU A 98 20.07 2.31 8.06
C GLU A 98 20.05 2.98 9.43
N ILE A 99 19.04 3.80 9.69
CA ILE A 99 18.89 4.50 10.97
C ILE A 99 18.21 3.55 11.96
N GLU A 100 18.95 3.12 12.98
CA GLU A 100 18.47 2.15 13.96
C GLU A 100 17.53 2.78 15.00
N HIS A 101 17.90 3.94 15.52
CA HIS A 101 17.14 4.67 16.52
C HIS A 101 15.99 5.45 15.88
N PHE A 102 14.78 5.22 16.36
CA PHE A 102 13.59 5.81 15.75
C PHE A 102 13.49 7.33 15.92
N HIS A 103 14.05 7.88 17.00
CA HIS A 103 14.11 9.32 17.19
C HIS A 103 14.97 10.01 16.12
N ASP A 104 16.17 9.48 15.88
CA ASP A 104 17.08 9.95 14.83
C ASP A 104 16.43 9.85 13.44
N LEU A 105 15.60 8.84 13.21
CA LEU A 105 14.84 8.71 11.97
C LEU A 105 13.85 9.86 11.78
N ILE A 106 13.09 10.22 12.82
CA ILE A 106 12.16 11.36 12.77
C ILE A 106 12.93 12.65 12.47
N ASP A 107 14.08 12.86 13.12
CA ASP A 107 14.90 14.07 12.94
C ASP A 107 15.53 14.14 11.55
N ALA A 108 16.04 13.01 11.04
CA ALA A 108 16.59 12.91 9.69
C ALA A 108 15.52 13.17 8.63
N VAL A 109 14.34 12.54 8.76
CA VAL A 109 13.19 12.81 7.87
C VAL A 109 12.76 14.26 7.98
N GLY A 110 12.63 14.80 9.19
CA GLY A 110 12.23 16.20 9.40
C GLY A 110 13.19 17.19 8.77
N THR A 111 14.50 16.91 8.84
CA THR A 111 15.54 17.72 8.19
C THR A 111 15.43 17.67 6.67
N TYR A 112 15.25 16.46 6.11
CA TYR A 112 15.04 16.29 4.67
C TYR A 112 13.76 16.98 4.17
N VAL A 113 12.65 16.84 4.90
CA VAL A 113 11.37 17.45 4.50
C VAL A 113 11.43 18.97 4.48
N LYS A 114 12.19 19.59 5.39
CA LYS A 114 12.40 21.05 5.36
C LYS A 114 12.98 21.54 4.04
N THR A 115 13.76 20.72 3.33
CA THR A 115 14.30 21.09 2.01
C THR A 115 13.26 21.00 0.89
N LEU A 116 12.09 20.40 1.16
CA LEU A 116 10.97 20.26 0.22
C LEU A 116 9.84 21.28 0.46
N CYS A 117 9.86 21.98 1.59
CA CYS A 117 8.85 22.95 1.98
C CYS A 117 9.18 24.34 1.39
N GLY A 118 8.18 24.99 0.80
CA GLY A 118 8.19 26.43 0.56
C GLY A 118 8.02 27.24 1.86
N GLU A 119 8.13 28.56 1.77
CA GLU A 119 8.08 29.46 2.95
C GLU A 119 6.76 29.34 3.74
N ASN A 120 5.64 29.08 3.06
CA ASN A 120 4.31 28.99 3.66
C ASN A 120 3.83 27.55 3.93
N ASP A 121 4.62 26.55 3.54
CA ASP A 121 4.25 25.15 3.70
C ASP A 121 4.36 24.73 5.17
N LYS A 122 3.44 23.88 5.60
CA LYS A 122 3.46 23.29 6.95
C LYS A 122 3.60 21.79 6.82
N PHE A 123 4.35 21.17 7.72
CA PHE A 123 4.44 19.72 7.74
C PHE A 123 4.41 19.17 9.16
N ARG A 124 3.99 17.91 9.26
CA ARG A 124 3.99 17.13 10.48
C ARG A 124 4.65 15.78 10.20
N VAL A 125 5.55 15.38 11.09
CA VAL A 125 6.23 14.08 11.04
C VAL A 125 5.64 13.19 12.12
N LEU A 126 5.25 11.97 11.76
CA LEU A 126 4.49 11.05 12.61
C LEU A 126 5.07 9.64 12.54
N PRO A 127 5.05 8.89 13.65
CA PRO A 127 5.29 7.45 13.61
C PRO A 127 4.15 6.70 12.92
N ASP A 128 4.51 5.70 12.11
CA ASP A 128 3.62 4.64 11.67
C ASP A 128 3.80 3.37 12.52
N GLN A 129 2.77 2.51 12.52
CA GLN A 129 2.79 1.23 13.23
C GLN A 129 3.90 0.29 12.74
N ASN A 130 4.36 0.44 11.50
CA ASN A 130 5.41 -0.40 10.89
C ASN A 130 6.83 0.14 11.11
N LYS A 131 7.07 0.93 12.17
CA LYS A 131 8.38 1.57 12.43
C LYS A 131 8.88 2.44 11.26
N ARG A 132 7.92 2.96 10.48
CA ARG A 132 8.11 3.94 9.41
C ARG A 132 7.78 5.33 9.92
N VAL A 133 8.14 6.32 9.12
CA VAL A 133 7.75 7.71 9.36
C VAL A 133 6.81 8.15 8.26
N ILE A 134 5.67 8.72 8.68
CA ILE A 134 4.73 9.40 7.79
C ILE A 134 4.96 10.90 7.90
N VAL A 135 4.94 11.57 6.78
CA VAL A 135 5.00 13.03 6.70
C VAL A 135 3.75 13.50 6.00
N ILE A 136 3.02 14.39 6.67
CA ILE A 136 1.88 15.09 6.10
C ILE A 136 2.33 16.51 5.85
N LEU A 137 2.30 16.93 4.59
CA LEU A 137 2.75 18.23 4.16
C LEU A 137 1.57 18.99 3.54
N LEU A 138 1.22 20.11 4.16
CA LEU A 138 0.18 21.03 3.73
C LEU A 138 0.81 22.16 2.94
N ARG A 139 0.47 22.20 1.66
CA ARG A 139 0.89 23.24 0.73
C ARG A 139 0.09 24.52 0.94
N GLU A 140 0.61 25.63 0.43
CA GLU A 140 -0.05 26.95 0.47
C GLU A 140 -1.46 26.95 -0.15
N ASP A 141 -1.66 26.18 -1.23
CA ASP A 141 -2.95 26.01 -1.91
C ASP A 141 -3.94 25.09 -1.15
N LYS A 142 -3.55 24.64 0.06
CA LYS A 142 -4.26 23.70 0.92
C LYS A 142 -4.31 22.26 0.41
N SER A 143 -3.58 21.93 -0.66
CA SER A 143 -3.36 20.53 -1.04
C SER A 143 -2.47 19.83 0.00
N LEU A 144 -2.60 18.50 0.09
CA LEU A 144 -1.78 17.68 0.97
C LEU A 144 -0.90 16.71 0.18
N GLU A 145 0.34 16.56 0.62
CA GLU A 145 1.19 15.43 0.28
C GLU A 145 1.39 14.56 1.50
N VAL A 146 1.10 13.27 1.36
CA VAL A 146 1.33 12.28 2.42
C VAL A 146 2.43 11.35 1.96
N ARG A 147 3.61 11.47 2.57
CA ARG A 147 4.83 10.74 2.21
C ARG A 147 5.15 9.69 3.27
N SER A 148 5.61 8.52 2.82
CA SER A 148 6.09 7.44 3.69
C SER A 148 7.58 7.26 3.53
N PHE A 149 8.31 7.19 4.65
CA PHE A 149 9.74 7.01 4.69
C PHE A 149 10.13 5.79 5.54
N ASP A 150 11.05 4.98 5.01
CA ASP A 150 11.67 3.88 5.73
C ASP A 150 12.94 4.33 6.47
N ARG A 151 13.58 3.36 7.12
CA ARG A 151 14.83 3.54 7.87
C ARG A 151 16.07 3.69 6.99
N LYS A 152 15.95 3.49 5.68
CA LYS A 152 17.08 3.45 4.75
C LYS A 152 17.30 4.80 4.08
N PHE A 153 18.53 5.27 4.17
CA PHE A 153 19.01 6.54 3.64
C PHE A 153 20.24 6.33 2.77
N THR A 154 20.54 7.35 1.98
CA THR A 154 21.76 7.45 1.17
C THR A 154 22.44 8.79 1.42
N LEU A 155 23.78 8.81 1.33
CA LEU A 155 24.53 10.06 1.40
C LEU A 155 24.70 10.63 -0.01
N ARG A 156 24.09 11.78 -0.32
CA ARG A 156 24.22 12.47 -1.62
C ARG A 156 24.71 13.89 -1.38
N ASN A 157 25.80 14.29 -2.05
CA ASN A 157 26.43 15.61 -1.90
C ASN A 157 26.70 16.00 -0.43
N GLY A 158 27.09 15.01 0.39
CA GLY A 158 27.34 15.21 1.83
C GLY A 158 26.07 15.33 2.70
N GLN A 159 24.88 15.19 2.13
CA GLN A 159 23.61 15.24 2.85
C GLN A 159 22.96 13.86 2.91
N LEU A 160 22.30 13.59 4.04
CA LEU A 160 21.54 12.38 4.26
C LEU A 160 20.15 12.53 3.62
N GLU A 161 19.81 11.65 2.70
CA GLU A 161 18.54 11.66 1.98
C GLU A 161 17.84 10.30 2.09
N PRO A 162 16.51 10.25 2.20
CA PRO A 162 15.79 8.97 2.18
C PRO A 162 16.07 8.21 0.88
N LEU A 163 16.20 6.89 0.99
CA LEU A 163 16.48 6.02 -0.16
C LEU A 163 15.34 6.09 -1.19
N ARG A 164 14.10 5.90 -0.73
CA ARG A 164 12.88 6.03 -1.55
C ARG A 164 12.22 7.37 -1.22
N LYS A 165 11.96 8.17 -2.25
CA LYS A 165 11.42 9.54 -2.13
C LYS A 165 10.03 9.70 -2.75
N ASP A 166 9.57 8.68 -3.45
CA ASP A 166 8.41 8.69 -4.33
C ASP A 166 7.23 7.89 -3.77
N LEU A 167 7.31 7.38 -2.53
CA LEU A 167 6.17 6.83 -1.81
C LEU A 167 5.31 7.99 -1.28
N VAL A 168 4.42 8.48 -2.13
CA VAL A 168 3.59 9.67 -1.88
C VAL A 168 2.17 9.49 -2.40
N LEU A 169 1.22 9.94 -1.60
CA LEU A 169 -0.16 10.20 -1.98
C LEU A 169 -0.39 11.71 -2.05
N TYR A 170 -1.12 12.16 -3.06
CA TYR A 170 -1.45 13.57 -3.26
C TYR A 170 -2.95 13.78 -3.06
N TYR A 171 -3.32 14.80 -2.30
CA TYR A 171 -4.72 15.18 -2.07
C TYR A 171 -4.95 16.63 -2.47
N ASN A 172 -6.13 16.94 -2.98
CA ASN A 172 -6.57 18.31 -3.25
C ASN A 172 -7.01 19.04 -1.96
N SER A 173 -7.48 20.27 -2.09
CA SER A 173 -8.01 21.09 -0.99
C SER A 173 -9.27 20.50 -0.33
N GLU A 174 -9.96 19.59 -1.01
CA GLU A 174 -11.16 18.89 -0.55
C GLU A 174 -10.83 17.56 0.15
N LEU A 175 -9.54 17.24 0.33
CA LEU A 175 -9.04 15.97 0.90
C LEU A 175 -9.40 14.73 0.06
N GLU A 176 -9.60 14.91 -1.24
CA GLU A 176 -9.75 13.82 -2.21
C GLU A 176 -8.42 13.55 -2.90
N LEU A 177 -8.17 12.30 -3.28
CA LEU A 177 -6.97 11.93 -4.02
C LEU A 177 -6.91 12.66 -5.37
N SER A 178 -5.79 13.35 -5.60
CA SER A 178 -5.60 14.16 -6.82
C SER A 178 -5.58 13.29 -8.08
N SER A 179 -6.38 13.65 -9.08
CA SER A 179 -6.37 12.99 -10.40
C SER A 179 -5.20 13.42 -11.29
N GLN A 180 -4.51 14.49 -10.93
CA GLN A 180 -3.40 15.06 -11.69
C GLN A 180 -2.07 14.35 -11.42
N HIS A 181 -2.00 13.60 -10.31
CA HIS A 181 -0.77 12.98 -9.84
C HIS A 181 -0.81 11.47 -9.96
N THR A 182 0.39 10.88 -10.05
CA THR A 182 0.56 9.45 -9.86
C THR A 182 0.85 9.18 -8.39
N HIS A 183 0.02 8.34 -7.80
CA HIS A 183 0.11 7.94 -6.41
C HIS A 183 0.96 6.69 -6.28
N LYS A 184 1.69 6.59 -5.19
CA LYS A 184 2.52 5.43 -4.92
C LYS A 184 2.61 5.18 -3.43
N ILE A 185 2.37 3.94 -3.03
CA ILE A 185 2.33 3.55 -1.63
C ILE A 185 2.79 2.12 -1.48
N GLU A 186 3.45 1.83 -0.36
CA GLU A 186 3.70 0.45 0.02
C GLU A 186 2.50 -0.10 0.80
N VAL A 187 1.83 -1.10 0.22
CA VAL A 187 0.57 -1.65 0.76
C VAL A 187 0.81 -2.79 1.76
N ALA A 188 1.95 -3.47 1.64
CA ALA A 188 2.44 -4.53 2.50
C ALA A 188 3.96 -4.66 2.31
N PRO A 189 4.71 -5.33 3.22
CA PRO A 189 6.14 -5.53 3.06
C PRO A 189 6.49 -6.04 1.66
N TYR A 190 7.36 -5.31 0.96
CA TYR A 190 7.81 -5.66 -0.39
C TYR A 190 6.74 -5.62 -1.49
N ILE A 191 5.57 -5.04 -1.23
CA ILE A 191 4.48 -4.86 -2.20
C ILE A 191 4.18 -3.36 -2.35
N THR A 192 4.51 -2.81 -3.53
CA THR A 192 4.26 -1.41 -3.85
C THR A 192 3.12 -1.29 -4.85
N ALA A 193 2.15 -0.42 -4.56
CA ALA A 193 1.13 -0.01 -5.50
C ALA A 193 1.53 1.32 -6.15
N GLN A 194 1.32 1.43 -7.46
CA GLN A 194 1.37 2.70 -8.18
C GLN A 194 0.11 2.84 -9.02
N PHE A 195 -0.59 3.97 -8.89
CA PHE A 195 -1.88 4.16 -9.53
C PHE A 195 -2.21 5.64 -9.79
N ARG A 196 -3.16 5.87 -10.69
CA ARG A 196 -3.78 7.18 -10.93
C ARG A 196 -5.27 7.09 -10.65
N VAL A 197 -5.83 8.20 -10.19
CA VAL A 197 -7.25 8.36 -9.92
C VAL A 197 -7.88 9.08 -11.11
N MET A 198 -8.95 8.52 -11.66
CA MET A 198 -9.71 9.08 -12.77
C MET A 198 -11.20 9.08 -12.38
N GLY A 199 -11.63 10.16 -11.72
CA GLY A 199 -12.93 10.18 -11.04
C GLY A 199 -12.92 9.20 -9.86
N GLU A 200 -13.95 8.37 -9.72
CA GLU A 200 -14.03 7.34 -8.67
C GLU A 200 -13.23 6.06 -8.98
N LYS A 201 -12.62 6.00 -10.17
CA LYS A 201 -11.94 4.81 -10.67
C LYS A 201 -10.44 4.96 -10.57
N VAL A 202 -9.77 3.83 -10.33
CA VAL A 202 -8.31 3.75 -10.27
C VAL A 202 -7.76 2.87 -11.38
N THR A 203 -6.63 3.31 -11.93
CA THR A 203 -5.84 2.52 -12.89
C THR A 203 -4.41 2.45 -12.42
N GLY A 204 -3.82 1.27 -12.40
CA GLY A 204 -2.47 1.08 -11.88
C GLY A 204 -2.07 -0.37 -11.74
N SER A 205 -0.99 -0.61 -11.00
CA SER A 205 -0.51 -1.97 -10.73
C SER A 205 0.12 -2.09 -9.35
N LEU A 206 0.12 -3.33 -8.86
CA LEU A 206 0.86 -3.74 -7.67
C LEU A 206 2.03 -4.61 -8.12
N LEU A 207 3.23 -4.26 -7.67
CA LEU A 207 4.44 -5.06 -7.88
C LEU A 207 4.90 -5.66 -6.57
N ARG A 208 5.42 -6.89 -6.61
CA ARG A 208 5.88 -7.63 -5.42
C ARG A 208 7.31 -8.13 -5.55
N GLY A 209 7.99 -8.14 -4.42
CA GLY A 209 9.29 -8.78 -4.24
C GLY A 209 10.44 -8.11 -4.98
N TYR A 210 11.64 -8.66 -4.80
CA TYR A 210 12.87 -8.07 -5.34
C TYR A 210 12.97 -8.12 -6.87
N VAL A 211 12.16 -8.95 -7.54
CA VAL A 211 12.06 -9.00 -9.01
C VAL A 211 10.92 -8.13 -9.56
N PHE A 212 10.23 -7.35 -8.72
CA PHE A 212 9.09 -6.50 -9.10
C PHE A 212 8.00 -7.23 -9.87
N GLN A 213 7.71 -8.48 -9.52
CA GLN A 213 6.70 -9.27 -10.22
C GLN A 213 5.34 -8.59 -10.10
N LYS A 214 4.63 -8.43 -11.22
CA LYS A 214 3.26 -7.92 -11.21
C LYS A 214 2.35 -8.85 -10.42
N LEU A 215 1.82 -8.36 -9.31
CA LEU A 215 0.88 -9.07 -8.45
C LEU A 215 -0.56 -8.86 -8.93
N GLN A 216 -0.92 -7.61 -9.23
CA GLN A 216 -2.27 -7.23 -9.64
C GLN A 216 -2.23 -6.04 -10.60
N GLU A 217 -3.19 -6.00 -11.52
CA GLU A 217 -3.49 -4.83 -12.34
C GLU A 217 -4.86 -4.28 -11.93
N MET A 218 -4.96 -2.95 -11.80
CA MET A 218 -6.22 -2.26 -11.60
C MET A 218 -6.58 -1.59 -12.91
N LYS A 219 -7.71 -1.96 -13.51
CA LYS A 219 -8.14 -1.47 -14.83
C LYS A 219 -9.44 -0.67 -14.73
N SER A 220 -9.34 0.59 -14.32
CA SER A 220 -10.49 1.47 -14.22
C SER A 220 -11.58 0.90 -13.29
N GLU A 221 -11.14 0.42 -12.13
CA GLU A 221 -11.97 -0.21 -11.10
C GLU A 221 -12.28 0.81 -10.00
N PRO A 222 -13.44 0.78 -9.33
CA PRO A 222 -13.71 1.64 -8.19
C PRO A 222 -12.69 1.43 -7.07
N LEU A 223 -12.19 2.51 -6.46
CA LEU A 223 -11.23 2.39 -5.34
C LEU A 223 -11.81 1.59 -4.16
N ALA A 224 -13.12 1.68 -3.94
CA ALA A 224 -13.83 0.95 -2.90
C ALA A 224 -13.71 -0.59 -3.03
N GLU A 225 -13.54 -1.10 -4.24
CA GLU A 225 -13.38 -2.54 -4.52
C GLU A 225 -11.92 -2.99 -4.37
N GLN A 226 -10.97 -2.05 -4.35
CA GLN A 226 -9.53 -2.32 -4.27
C GLN A 226 -9.02 -2.28 -2.83
N THR A 227 -9.47 -3.22 -1.99
CA THR A 227 -9.14 -3.25 -0.55
C THR A 227 -7.64 -3.22 -0.25
N ARG A 228 -6.81 -3.88 -1.09
CA ARG A 228 -5.34 -3.87 -0.98
C ARG A 228 -4.73 -2.47 -1.07
N VAL A 229 -5.41 -1.53 -1.71
CA VAL A 229 -4.97 -0.13 -1.86
C VAL A 229 -5.77 0.79 -0.94
N LEU A 230 -7.09 0.61 -0.88
CA LEU A 230 -7.99 1.39 -0.03
C LEU A 230 -7.59 1.34 1.44
N PHE A 231 -7.28 0.17 2.00
CA PHE A 231 -7.01 0.05 3.44
C PHE A 231 -5.72 0.77 3.86
N PRO A 232 -4.58 0.61 3.16
CA PRO A 232 -3.41 1.45 3.39
C PRO A 232 -3.69 2.95 3.32
N ILE A 233 -4.48 3.40 2.33
CA ILE A 233 -4.87 4.81 2.20
C ILE A 233 -5.69 5.26 3.41
N LYS A 234 -6.74 4.51 3.76
CA LYS A 234 -7.63 4.83 4.88
C LYS A 234 -6.90 4.83 6.22
N ARG A 235 -5.89 3.98 6.41
CA ARG A 235 -5.01 4.04 7.59
C ARG A 235 -4.23 5.35 7.67
N LEU A 236 -3.71 5.84 6.55
CA LEU A 236 -3.00 7.13 6.51
C LEU A 236 -3.95 8.30 6.74
N GLU A 237 -5.14 8.25 6.17
CA GLU A 237 -6.17 9.29 6.31
C GLU A 237 -6.56 9.54 7.78
N GLN A 238 -6.45 8.56 8.66
CA GLN A 238 -6.77 8.72 10.09
C GLN A 238 -5.95 9.82 10.79
N PHE A 239 -4.79 10.18 10.24
CA PHE A 239 -3.93 11.20 10.82
C PHE A 239 -4.38 12.63 10.48
N PHE A 240 -5.26 12.82 9.50
CA PHE A 240 -5.66 14.15 9.02
C PHE A 240 -7.14 14.29 8.61
N VAL A 241 -7.88 13.20 8.46
CA VAL A 241 -9.32 13.18 8.18
C VAL A 241 -10.07 12.83 9.47
N ASP A 242 -11.05 13.65 9.84
CA ASP A 242 -11.95 13.34 10.95
C ASP A 242 -12.87 12.16 10.56
N ARG A 243 -12.93 11.13 11.40
CA ARG A 243 -13.80 9.96 11.23
C ARG A 243 -15.28 10.32 11.07
N ARG A 244 -15.70 11.42 11.70
CA ARG A 244 -17.09 11.93 11.60
C ARG A 244 -17.44 12.41 10.19
N THR A 245 -16.43 12.78 9.42
CA THR A 245 -16.58 13.27 8.05
C THR A 245 -16.11 12.26 7.00
N ASP A 246 -15.44 11.17 7.40
CA ASP A 246 -15.00 10.12 6.48
C ASP A 246 -16.19 9.32 5.92
N PRO A 247 -16.51 9.43 4.62
CA PRO A 247 -17.65 8.74 4.02
C PRO A 247 -17.59 7.22 4.17
N TYR A 248 -16.40 6.62 4.16
CA TYR A 248 -16.24 5.17 4.30
C TYR A 248 -16.60 4.70 5.72
N TYR A 249 -16.18 5.46 6.73
CA TYR A 249 -16.55 5.19 8.12
C TYR A 249 -18.05 5.37 8.34
N GLN A 250 -18.63 6.47 7.85
CA GLN A 250 -20.07 6.75 7.98
C GLN A 250 -20.94 5.70 7.28
N ASP A 251 -20.53 5.21 6.10
CA ASP A 251 -21.20 4.13 5.38
C ASP A 251 -21.21 2.83 6.20
N LEU A 252 -20.06 2.46 6.78
CA LEU A 252 -19.96 1.26 7.63
C LEU A 252 -20.83 1.34 8.88
N VAL A 253 -20.80 2.48 9.59
CA VAL A 253 -21.64 2.70 10.77
C VAL A 253 -23.12 2.63 10.39
N SER A 254 -23.52 3.31 9.33
CA SER A 254 -24.90 3.32 8.84
C SER A 254 -25.38 1.92 8.43
N GLN A 255 -24.53 1.13 7.77
CA GLN A 255 -24.83 -0.25 7.41
C GLN A 255 -25.03 -1.13 8.66
N LEU A 256 -24.13 -1.03 9.65
CA LEU A 256 -24.25 -1.79 10.90
C LEU A 256 -25.55 -1.46 11.65
N GLU A 257 -25.86 -0.17 11.83
CA GLU A 257 -27.07 0.28 12.51
C GLU A 257 -28.34 -0.16 11.78
N ARG A 258 -28.40 0.05 10.46
CA ARG A 258 -29.54 -0.35 9.63
C ARG A 258 -29.76 -1.86 9.65
N THR A 259 -28.71 -2.65 9.48
CA THR A 259 -28.81 -4.11 9.50
C THR A 259 -29.24 -4.63 10.87
N CYS A 260 -28.73 -4.06 11.95
CA CYS A 260 -29.15 -4.42 13.31
C CYS A 260 -30.66 -4.15 13.51
N ALA A 261 -31.14 -2.97 13.10
CA ALA A 261 -32.55 -2.60 13.21
C ALA A 261 -33.47 -3.54 12.41
N LEU A 262 -33.09 -3.91 11.18
CA LEU A 262 -33.88 -4.82 10.34
C LEU A 262 -33.96 -6.25 10.92
N ILE A 263 -32.85 -6.77 11.47
CA ILE A 263 -32.86 -8.08 12.14
C ILE A 263 -33.76 -8.06 13.38
N GLN A 264 -33.73 -6.99 14.16
CA GLN A 264 -34.61 -6.82 15.33
C GLN A 264 -36.10 -6.76 14.94
N GLN A 265 -36.40 -6.25 13.74
CA GLN A 265 -37.75 -6.23 13.16
C GLN A 265 -38.18 -7.57 12.54
N GLY A 266 -37.27 -8.56 12.49
CA GLY A 266 -37.55 -9.88 11.97
C GLY A 266 -37.36 -10.05 10.46
N ASP A 267 -36.61 -9.14 9.81
CA ASP A 267 -36.33 -9.22 8.38
C ASP A 267 -35.36 -10.38 8.07
N SER A 268 -35.88 -11.41 7.41
CA SER A 268 -35.11 -12.59 7.02
C SER A 268 -34.08 -12.34 5.91
N GLU A 269 -34.27 -11.30 5.07
CA GLU A 269 -33.29 -10.92 4.06
C GLU A 269 -32.12 -10.19 4.70
N ALA A 270 -32.39 -9.31 5.67
CA ALA A 270 -31.35 -8.61 6.42
C ALA A 270 -30.38 -9.59 7.10
N LEU A 271 -30.88 -10.74 7.57
CA LEU A 271 -30.04 -11.80 8.13
C LEU A 271 -29.04 -12.36 7.10
N LYS A 272 -29.44 -12.55 5.84
CA LYS A 272 -28.56 -13.08 4.79
C LYS A 272 -27.39 -12.13 4.50
N TRP A 273 -27.66 -10.83 4.48
CA TRP A 273 -26.64 -9.81 4.22
C TRP A 273 -25.84 -9.42 5.47
N SER A 274 -26.33 -9.76 6.67
CA SER A 274 -25.70 -9.40 7.94
C SER A 274 -24.27 -9.93 8.08
N SER A 275 -24.00 -11.14 7.58
CA SER A 275 -22.66 -11.73 7.59
C SER A 275 -21.68 -10.93 6.73
N ILE A 276 -22.15 -10.37 5.61
CA ILE A 276 -21.33 -9.56 4.70
C ILE A 276 -20.98 -8.22 5.36
N VAL A 277 -21.97 -7.54 5.94
CA VAL A 277 -21.77 -6.26 6.65
C VAL A 277 -20.85 -6.48 7.85
N LEU A 278 -21.08 -7.55 8.61
CA LEU A 278 -20.26 -7.89 9.77
C LEU A 278 -18.81 -8.15 9.38
N ASN A 279 -18.56 -9.00 8.39
CA ASN A 279 -17.20 -9.30 7.90
C ASN A 279 -16.49 -8.04 7.39
N LYS A 280 -17.20 -7.16 6.67
CA LYS A 280 -16.66 -5.88 6.17
C LYS A 280 -16.25 -4.97 7.33
N ALA A 281 -17.11 -4.84 8.35
CA ALA A 281 -16.85 -4.01 9.52
C ALA A 281 -15.72 -4.56 10.40
N GLU A 282 -15.68 -5.87 10.64
CA GLU A 282 -14.59 -6.54 11.38
C GLU A 282 -13.25 -6.34 10.69
N THR A 283 -13.22 -6.56 9.37
CA THR A 283 -12.02 -6.34 8.57
C THR A 283 -11.57 -4.87 8.65
N ALA A 284 -12.49 -3.91 8.56
CA ALA A 284 -12.16 -2.49 8.68
C ALA A 284 -11.70 -2.11 10.10
N LEU A 285 -12.26 -2.71 11.14
CA LEU A 285 -11.85 -2.49 12.53
C LEU A 285 -10.42 -2.99 12.78
N ASP A 286 -10.09 -4.18 12.26
CA ASP A 286 -8.79 -4.81 12.45
C ASP A 286 -7.69 -4.13 11.63
N ASN A 287 -8.03 -3.64 10.43
CA ASN A 287 -7.03 -3.12 9.48
C ASN A 287 -6.97 -1.60 9.41
N ILE A 288 -8.05 -0.90 9.72
CA ILE A 288 -8.16 0.55 9.59
C ILE A 288 -8.39 1.13 10.97
N PHE A 289 -9.59 0.94 11.54
CA PHE A 289 -10.06 1.66 12.73
C PHE A 289 -9.70 1.00 14.05
N MET A 290 -8.43 0.63 14.23
CA MET A 290 -7.95 -0.07 15.43
C MET A 290 -8.33 0.68 16.72
N GLY A 291 -8.97 -0.03 17.65
CA GLY A 291 -9.41 0.51 18.94
C GLY A 291 -10.64 1.43 18.88
N ASP A 292 -11.36 1.48 17.76
CA ASP A 292 -12.60 2.27 17.67
C ASP A 292 -13.72 1.68 18.53
N LYS A 293 -14.10 2.39 19.59
CA LYS A 293 -15.10 1.94 20.57
C LYS A 293 -16.51 1.82 19.99
N LEU A 294 -16.90 2.74 19.10
CA LEU A 294 -18.26 2.75 18.55
C LEU A 294 -18.43 1.60 17.56
N MET A 295 -17.50 1.45 16.62
CA MET A 295 -17.53 0.35 15.65
C MET A 295 -17.43 -1.01 16.35
N THR A 296 -16.59 -1.13 17.39
CA THR A 296 -16.54 -2.34 18.23
C THR A 296 -17.89 -2.67 18.88
N LEU A 297 -18.59 -1.66 19.40
CA LEU A 297 -19.91 -1.82 19.99
C LEU A 297 -20.93 -2.30 18.95
N LEU A 298 -21.01 -1.63 17.80
CA LEU A 298 -21.95 -1.96 16.72
C LEU A 298 -21.73 -3.36 16.14
N VAL A 299 -20.47 -3.77 15.96
CA VAL A 299 -20.11 -5.13 15.55
C VAL A 299 -20.59 -6.16 16.57
N ARG A 300 -20.40 -5.89 17.86
CA ARG A 300 -20.87 -6.78 18.94
C ARG A 300 -22.40 -6.87 18.98
N ASP A 301 -23.08 -5.75 18.82
CA ASP A 301 -24.54 -5.68 18.86
C ASP A 301 -25.16 -6.41 17.65
N LEU A 302 -24.56 -6.30 16.46
CA LEU A 302 -24.97 -7.08 15.29
C LEU A 302 -24.75 -8.59 15.49
N ARG A 303 -23.60 -9.02 16.04
CA ARG A 303 -23.36 -10.43 16.42
C ARG A 303 -24.43 -10.96 17.37
N HIS A 304 -24.82 -10.15 18.36
CA HIS A 304 -25.86 -10.50 19.31
C HIS A 304 -27.24 -10.62 18.63
N ALA A 305 -27.61 -9.66 17.78
CA ALA A 305 -28.88 -9.67 17.05
C ALA A 305 -29.01 -10.92 16.15
N ILE A 306 -27.94 -11.31 15.44
CA ILE A 306 -27.89 -12.53 14.64
C ILE A 306 -28.11 -13.78 15.52
N GLY A 307 -27.42 -13.85 16.66
CA GLY A 307 -27.53 -14.96 17.61
C GLY A 307 -28.92 -15.11 18.24
N GLU A 308 -29.56 -14.00 18.62
CA GLU A 308 -30.92 -14.00 19.17
C GLU A 308 -31.97 -14.42 18.14
N TYR A 309 -31.84 -13.95 16.90
CA TYR A 309 -32.75 -14.33 15.80
C TYR A 309 -32.69 -15.85 15.54
N GLY A 310 -31.49 -16.44 15.55
CA GLY A 310 -31.31 -17.89 15.46
C GLY A 310 -32.01 -18.66 16.59
N ARG A 311 -31.91 -18.18 17.84
CA ARG A 311 -32.57 -18.81 18.99
C ARG A 311 -34.10 -18.72 18.94
N LYS A 312 -34.66 -17.58 18.54
CA LYS A 312 -36.11 -17.39 18.43
C LYS A 312 -36.73 -18.28 17.36
N ASN A 313 -36.04 -18.46 16.22
CA ASN A 313 -36.55 -19.30 15.14
C ASN A 313 -36.47 -20.80 15.44
N ILE A 314 -35.39 -21.27 16.08
CA ILE A 314 -35.28 -22.67 16.54
C ILE A 314 -36.36 -22.97 17.59
N SER A 315 -36.58 -22.05 18.54
CA SER A 315 -37.64 -22.18 19.55
C SER A 315 -39.06 -22.16 18.96
N SER A 316 -39.27 -21.60 17.77
CA SER A 316 -40.58 -21.60 17.09
C SER A 316 -40.79 -22.79 16.15
N SER A 317 -39.72 -23.47 15.70
CA SER A 317 -39.81 -24.66 14.83
C SER A 317 -39.92 -25.98 15.60
N ASP A 318 -39.55 -26.02 16.89
CA ASP A 318 -39.52 -27.26 17.69
C ASP A 318 -40.88 -27.71 18.27
N LEU A 319 -42.00 -27.10 17.85
CA LEU A 319 -43.34 -27.53 18.27
C LEU A 319 -44.11 -28.36 17.23
N THR A 320 -43.50 -28.72 16.09
CA THR A 320 -44.11 -29.64 15.12
C THR A 320 -43.12 -30.65 14.54
N GLY A 321 -42.85 -31.70 15.31
CA GLY A 321 -42.78 -33.09 14.86
C GLY A 321 -41.56 -33.58 14.08
N GLY A 322 -40.93 -34.65 14.57
CA GLY A 322 -40.27 -35.64 13.70
C GLY A 322 -38.90 -36.13 14.16
N ILE A 323 -38.91 -37.27 14.86
CA ILE A 323 -37.76 -38.16 15.05
C ILE A 323 -37.28 -38.65 13.66
N LEU A 324 -35.99 -38.50 13.32
CA LEU A 324 -35.09 -39.57 12.82
C LEU A 324 -33.78 -39.08 12.19
N SER A 325 -32.71 -39.78 12.61
CA SER A 325 -31.55 -40.23 11.84
C SER A 325 -30.34 -39.32 11.55
N SER A 326 -29.25 -39.78 12.16
CA SER A 326 -27.83 -39.68 11.80
C SER A 326 -27.50 -39.62 10.30
N GLN A 327 -26.54 -38.78 9.93
CA GLN A 327 -25.50 -39.12 8.95
C GLN A 327 -24.27 -38.21 9.14
N GLN A 328 -23.14 -38.85 9.41
CA GLN A 328 -21.78 -38.31 9.32
C GLN A 328 -21.48 -37.88 7.88
N LEU A 329 -20.62 -36.86 7.71
CA LEU A 329 -19.68 -36.67 6.58
C LEU A 329 -18.74 -35.48 6.92
N PRO A 330 -17.57 -35.34 6.26
CA PRO A 330 -16.26 -35.46 6.90
C PRO A 330 -15.55 -34.13 7.15
N GLU A 331 -14.57 -34.20 8.04
CA GLU A 331 -13.50 -33.22 8.24
C GLU A 331 -12.82 -32.87 6.90
N ALA A 332 -12.78 -31.58 6.59
CA ALA A 332 -11.89 -31.01 5.59
C ALA A 332 -10.98 -30.02 6.31
N ASP A 333 -9.70 -30.37 6.34
CA ASP A 333 -8.59 -29.56 6.80
C ASP A 333 -8.53 -28.23 6.03
N GLU A 334 -8.78 -27.11 6.72
CA GLU A 334 -8.21 -25.82 6.35
C GLU A 334 -7.31 -25.34 7.48
N GLU A 335 -6.02 -25.63 7.29
CA GLU A 335 -4.90 -25.08 8.04
C GLU A 335 -4.78 -23.58 7.73
N CYS A 336 -5.73 -22.78 8.22
CA CYS A 336 -5.63 -21.34 8.22
C CYS A 336 -4.62 -20.95 9.31
N LEU A 337 -3.44 -20.50 8.88
CA LEU A 337 -2.40 -19.88 9.69
C LEU A 337 -2.98 -18.83 10.65
N LYS A 338 -3.28 -19.26 11.87
CA LYS A 338 -3.61 -18.38 13.00
C LYS A 338 -2.35 -17.59 13.34
N ILE A 339 -2.29 -16.35 12.87
CA ILE A 339 -1.35 -15.37 13.42
C ILE A 339 -1.74 -15.18 14.88
N THR A 340 -0.88 -15.68 15.76
CA THR A 340 -1.05 -15.56 17.20
C THR A 340 -0.74 -14.12 17.60
N PRO A 341 -1.60 -13.40 18.33
CA PRO A 341 -1.23 -12.10 18.86
C PRO A 341 -0.11 -12.30 19.89
N LEU A 342 1.04 -11.66 19.67
CA LEU A 342 2.10 -11.59 20.66
C LEU A 342 1.56 -10.85 21.89
N LYS A 343 1.56 -11.56 23.02
CA LYS A 343 1.24 -11.01 24.35
C LYS A 343 2.24 -9.91 24.73
N GLU A 344 1.67 -8.86 25.31
CA GLU A 344 2.21 -7.98 26.34
C GLU A 344 3.73 -8.07 26.59
N PHE A 345 4.45 -7.01 26.20
CA PHE A 345 5.69 -6.67 26.87
C PHE A 345 5.40 -5.57 27.89
N ASP A 346 5.55 -5.95 29.16
CA ASP A 346 5.63 -5.09 30.32
C ASP A 346 6.65 -3.97 30.08
N LEU A 347 6.18 -2.73 30.22
CA LEU A 347 7.02 -1.55 30.39
C LEU A 347 7.38 -1.43 31.87
N ILE A 348 8.55 -1.95 32.26
CA ILE A 348 9.23 -1.51 33.48
C ILE A 348 10.72 -1.27 33.17
N ASN A 349 11.09 -0.01 33.40
CA ASN A 349 12.41 0.64 33.45
C ASN A 349 13.20 0.81 32.16
#